data_AF-A0A149V4R2-F1
#
_entry.id   AF-A0A149V4R2-F1
#
_cell.length_a   1.000
_cell.length_b   1.000
_cell.length_c   1.000
_cell.angle_alpha   90.00
_cell.angle_beta   90.00
_cell.angle_gamma   90.00
#
_symmetry.space_group_name_H-M   'P 1'
#
loop_
_entity.id
_entity.type
_entity.pdbx_description
1 polymer ?
#
loop_
_entity_poly.entity_id
_entity_poly.type
_entity_poly.pdbx_seq_one_letter_code
_entity_poly.pdbx_strand_id
1 'polypeptide(L)'
;MLHFIYLIVTIKIGVIVDAKLDFDATKLFEALKYQIHVAIDYCHTLEKTDVLWIEAFGDVTVQGRDQIEVKEYKDNLTDGHENFWKTLNNWRDRRTLD
;
A
#
# COMPACT_ATOMS: atom_id res chain seq x y z
N MET A 1 -3.61 -11.87 27.66
CA MET A 1 -2.20 -11.76 27.22
C MET A 1 -2.19 -11.84 25.69
N LEU A 2 -2.59 -10.74 25.03
CA LEU A 2 -2.52 -10.63 23.57
C LEU A 2 -1.24 -9.87 23.21
N HIS A 3 -0.41 -10.49 22.40
CA HIS A 3 0.79 -9.88 21.82
C HIS A 3 0.34 -8.89 20.74
N PHE A 4 0.31 -7.60 21.06
CA PHE A 4 0.22 -6.54 20.06
C PHE A 4 1.60 -6.37 19.43
N ILE A 5 1.74 -6.88 18.21
CA ILE A 5 2.96 -6.72 17.42
C ILE A 5 2.92 -5.30 16.85
N TYR A 6 3.59 -4.37 17.52
CA TYR A 6 3.87 -3.06 16.97
C TYR A 6 4.86 -3.24 15.82
N LEU A 7 4.40 -3.13 14.57
CA LEU A 7 5.30 -3.03 13.42
C LEU A 7 5.90 -1.62 13.38
N ILE A 8 6.95 -1.40 14.17
CA ILE A 8 7.83 -0.26 14.02
C ILE A 8 8.72 -0.55 12.81
N VAL A 9 8.47 0.13 11.69
CA VAL A 9 9.37 0.09 10.52
C VAL A 9 10.72 0.66 10.95
N THR A 10 11.66 -0.21 11.31
CA THR A 10 13.02 0.16 11.67
C THR A 10 13.89 0.09 10.42
N ILE A 11 14.17 1.23 9.78
CA ILE A 11 15.08 1.29 8.63
C ILE A 11 16.52 1.26 9.16
N LYS A 12 17.18 0.10 9.05
CA LYS A 12 18.60 -0.06 9.37
C LYS A 12 19.42 0.19 8.11
N ILE A 13 20.02 1.37 7.98
CA ILE A 13 20.92 1.69 6.87
C ILE A 13 22.27 1.02 7.17
N GLY A 14 22.55 -0.09 6.48
CA GLY A 14 23.81 -0.82 6.58
C GLY A 14 24.91 -0.23 5.67
N VAL A 15 26.17 -0.45 6.03
CA VAL A 15 27.35 -0.07 5.25
C VAL A 15 27.33 -0.75 3.89
N ILE A 16 27.53 0.02 2.83
CA ILE A 16 27.53 -0.45 1.44
C ILE A 16 28.82 -1.25 1.19
N VAL A 17 28.68 -2.56 1.00
CA VAL A 17 29.68 -3.37 0.32
C VAL A 17 29.37 -3.28 -1.17
N ASP A 18 30.35 -2.84 -1.98
CA ASP A 18 30.23 -2.58 -3.42
C ASP A 18 30.15 -3.88 -4.25
N ALA A 19 29.17 -4.73 -3.91
CA ALA A 19 28.76 -5.87 -4.69
C ALA A 19 27.41 -5.52 -5.31
N LYS A 20 27.37 -5.40 -6.64
CA LYS A 20 26.12 -5.19 -7.38
C LYS A 20 25.22 -6.40 -7.13
N LEU A 21 24.19 -6.20 -6.29
CA LEU A 21 23.14 -7.18 -6.09
C LEU A 21 22.39 -7.38 -7.42
N ASP A 22 22.03 -8.63 -7.72
CA ASP A 22 21.29 -9.00 -8.93
C ASP A 22 19.80 -8.57 -8.88
N PHE A 23 19.41 -7.91 -7.78
CA PHE A 23 18.08 -7.44 -7.52
C PHE A 23 18.00 -5.92 -7.66
N ASP A 24 17.20 -5.45 -8.62
CA ASP A 24 16.87 -4.04 -8.79
C ASP A 24 15.63 -3.69 -7.94
N ALA A 25 15.86 -3.04 -6.80
CA ALA A 25 14.82 -2.62 -5.87
C ALA A 25 14.12 -1.30 -6.29
N THR A 26 14.52 -0.66 -7.40
CA THR A 26 14.07 0.69 -7.76
C THR A 26 12.54 0.79 -7.80
N LYS A 27 11.87 -0.15 -8.48
CA LYS A 27 10.41 -0.17 -8.59
C LYS A 27 9.70 -0.38 -7.25
N LEU A 28 10.27 -1.20 -6.35
CA LEU A 28 9.71 -1.37 -5.01
C LEU A 28 9.82 -0.07 -4.21
N PHE A 29 10.93 0.65 -4.37
CA PHE A 29 11.14 1.92 -3.69
C PHE A 29 10.23 3.03 -4.25
N GLU A 30 9.98 3.04 -5.56
CA GLU A 30 9.00 3.91 -6.20
C GLU A 30 7.57 3.64 -5.71
N ALA A 31 7.15 2.37 -5.68
CA ALA A 31 5.85 1.96 -5.17
C ALA A 31 5.68 2.33 -3.68
N LEU A 32 6.73 2.14 -2.86
CA LEU A 32 6.71 2.52 -1.44
C LEU A 32 6.58 4.03 -1.25
N LYS A 33 7.30 4.84 -2.04
CA LYS A 33 7.15 6.30 -1.99
C LYS A 33 5.71 6.71 -2.29
N TYR A 34 5.10 6.09 -3.29
CA TYR A 34 3.72 6.38 -3.66
C TYR A 34 2.73 5.95 -2.56
N GLN A 35 2.94 4.79 -1.93
CA GLN A 35 2.14 4.33 -0.78
C GLN A 35 2.23 5.31 0.41
N ILE A 36 3.42 5.82 0.71
CA ILE A 36 3.61 6.84 1.74
C ILE A 36 2.91 8.16 1.37
N HIS A 37 2.96 8.55 0.09
CA HIS A 37 2.30 9.76 -0.38
C HIS A 37 0.77 9.68 -0.18
N VAL A 38 0.14 8.57 -0.59
CA VAL A 38 -1.29 8.34 -0.38
C VAL A 38 -1.65 8.33 1.11
N ALA A 39 -0.81 7.72 1.96
CA ALA A 39 -1.03 7.73 3.40
C ALA A 39 -1.03 9.15 3.99
N ILE A 40 -0.10 10.01 3.55
CA ILE A 40 -0.03 11.42 3.99
C ILE A 40 -1.27 12.19 3.57
N ASP A 41 -1.75 12.00 2.33
CA ASP A 41 -2.97 12.66 1.86
C ASP A 41 -4.18 12.28 2.74
N TYR A 42 -4.28 11.00 3.12
CA TYR A 42 -5.32 10.53 4.02
C TYR A 42 -5.19 11.06 5.45
N CYS A 43 -3.96 11.28 5.94
CA CYS A 43 -3.71 11.88 7.26
C CYS A 43 -4.40 13.24 7.43
N HIS A 44 -4.59 14.01 6.35
CA HIS A 44 -5.32 15.28 6.40
C HIS A 44 -6.84 15.14 6.63
N THR A 45 -7.38 13.93 6.46
CA THR A 45 -8.81 13.64 6.62
C THR A 45 -9.14 12.91 7.93
N LEU A 46 -8.13 12.61 8.75
CA LEU A 46 -8.30 11.81 9.96
C LEU A 46 -8.86 12.61 11.12
N GLU A 47 -9.78 12.01 11.86
CA GLU A 47 -10.20 12.49 13.17
C GLU A 47 -9.26 11.98 14.27
N LYS A 48 -9.36 12.55 15.48
CA LYS A 48 -8.45 12.25 16.60
C LYS A 48 -8.44 10.77 17.02
N THR A 49 -9.49 10.03 16.72
CA THR A 49 -9.65 8.62 17.07
C THR A 49 -9.29 7.68 15.93
N ASP A 50 -9.03 8.21 14.74
CA ASP A 50 -8.75 7.39 13.58
C ASP A 50 -7.33 6.81 13.64
N VAL A 51 -7.19 5.60 13.11
CA VAL A 51 -5.90 4.92 12.99
C VAL A 51 -5.68 4.58 11.52
N LEU A 52 -4.57 5.07 10.97
CA LEU A 52 -4.12 4.77 9.61
C LEU A 52 -2.97 3.75 9.64
N TRP A 53 -3.05 2.78 8.75
CA TRP A 53 -2.15 1.65 8.64
C TRP A 53 -1.53 1.67 7.24
N ILE A 54 -0.20 1.56 7.17
CA ILE A 54 0.51 1.28 5.93
C ILE A 54 0.84 -0.22 5.96
N GLU A 55 0.22 -0.99 5.07
CA GLU A 55 0.28 -2.45 5.13
C GLU A 55 1.42 -3.00 4.27
N ALA A 56 1.96 -4.15 4.70
CA ALA A 56 3.10 -4.80 4.06
C ALA A 56 2.83 -5.26 2.61
N PHE A 57 1.56 -5.44 2.23
CA PHE A 57 1.16 -5.88 0.90
C PHE A 57 0.79 -4.74 -0.06
N GLY A 58 1.00 -3.48 0.34
CA GLY A 58 0.80 -2.31 -0.52
C GLY A 58 -0.50 -1.54 -0.26
N ASP A 59 -1.28 -1.93 0.74
CA ASP A 59 -2.52 -1.23 1.09
C ASP A 59 -2.28 -0.09 2.08
N VAL A 60 -3.19 0.89 2.05
CA VAL A 60 -3.33 1.90 3.11
C VAL A 60 -4.73 1.76 3.68
N THR A 61 -4.84 1.57 5.00
CA THR A 61 -6.12 1.30 5.66
C THR A 61 -6.39 2.34 6.73
N VAL A 62 -7.56 2.98 6.68
CA VAL A 62 -8.11 3.75 7.79
C VAL A 62 -9.10 2.86 8.52
N GLN A 63 -8.77 2.51 9.76
CA GLN A 63 -9.49 1.50 10.52
C GLN A 63 -10.99 1.81 10.60
N GLY A 64 -11.82 0.87 10.12
CA GLY A 64 -13.29 0.99 10.17
C GLY A 64 -13.90 1.97 9.17
N ARG A 65 -13.10 2.58 8.28
CA ARG A 65 -13.57 3.55 7.28
C ARG A 65 -13.25 3.09 5.86
N ASP A 66 -11.97 3.03 5.52
CA ASP A 66 -11.50 2.80 4.15
C ASP A 66 -10.35 1.79 4.10
N GLN A 67 -10.31 1.02 3.01
CA GLN A 67 -9.14 0.23 2.62
C GLN A 67 -8.79 0.64 1.18
N ILE A 68 -7.57 1.13 0.99
CA ILE A 68 -7.09 1.68 -0.27
C ILE A 68 -5.98 0.78 -0.79
N GLU A 69 -6.27 0.10 -1.89
CA GLU A 69 -5.28 -0.61 -2.69
C GLU A 69 -4.42 0.39 -3.44
N VAL A 70 -3.17 0.58 -3.01
CA VAL A 70 -2.26 1.54 -3.64
C VAL A 70 -1.60 0.92 -4.86
N LYS A 71 -1.91 1.45 -6.04
CA LYS A 71 -1.25 1.06 -7.29
C LYS A 71 -0.50 2.26 -7.88
N GLU A 72 0.81 2.14 -8.02
CA GLU A 72 1.61 3.11 -8.77
C GLU A 72 1.34 2.93 -10.27
N TYR A 73 0.31 3.60 -10.78
CA TYR A 73 0.05 3.70 -12.22
C TYR A 73 0.39 5.10 -12.70
N LYS A 74 1.34 5.17 -13.63
CA LYS A 74 1.79 6.43 -14.24
C LYS A 74 0.98 6.82 -15.48
N ASP A 75 0.16 5.89 -15.98
CA ASP A 75 -0.64 6.02 -17.21
C ASP A 75 -2.14 6.08 -16.91
N ASN A 76 -2.89 6.75 -17.81
CA ASN A 76 -4.35 6.78 -17.75
C ASN A 76 -4.91 5.34 -17.75
N LEU A 77 -5.77 5.03 -16.78
CA LEU A 77 -6.49 3.76 -16.79
C LEU A 77 -7.38 3.68 -18.04
N THR A 78 -7.11 2.69 -18.89
CA THR A 78 -7.96 2.33 -20.02
C THR A 78 -8.63 0.98 -19.76
N ASP A 79 -9.72 0.70 -20.48
CA ASP A 79 -10.38 -0.61 -20.49
C ASP A 79 -9.51 -1.73 -21.07
N GLY A 80 -8.36 -1.40 -21.68
CA GLY A 80 -7.34 -2.36 -22.09
C GLY A 80 -6.47 -2.90 -20.95
N HIS A 81 -6.51 -2.29 -19.75
CA HIS A 81 -5.67 -2.73 -18.64
C HIS A 81 -6.29 -3.92 -17.91
N GLU A 82 -5.57 -5.05 -17.85
CA GLU A 82 -6.04 -6.28 -17.15
C GLU A 82 -6.43 -6.01 -15.68
N ASN A 83 -5.70 -5.12 -15.00
CA ASN A 83 -5.98 -4.74 -13.62
C ASN A 83 -7.31 -3.99 -13.45
N PHE A 84 -7.78 -3.27 -14.47
CA PHE A 84 -9.10 -2.64 -14.44
C PHE A 84 -10.20 -3.72 -14.31
N TRP A 85 -10.11 -4.78 -15.11
CA TRP A 85 -11.05 -5.90 -15.07
C TRP A 85 -10.92 -6.77 -13.81
N LYS A 86 -9.70 -6.94 -13.27
CA LYS A 86 -9.49 -7.62 -11.97
C LYS A 86 -10.15 -6.87 -10.82
N THR A 87 -9.98 -5.56 -10.75
CA THR A 87 -10.63 -4.71 -9.73
C THR A 87 -12.16 -4.81 -9.83
N LEU A 88 -12.70 -4.74 -11.04
CA LEU A 88 -14.15 -4.83 -11.26
C LEU A 88 -14.72 -6.21 -10.89
N ASN A 89 -14.02 -7.30 -11.22
CA ASN A 89 -14.43 -8.65 -10.81
C ASN A 89 -14.40 -8.81 -9.29
N ASN A 90 -13.34 -8.34 -8.61
CA ASN A 90 -13.26 -8.39 -7.14
C ASN A 90 -14.46 -7.68 -6.47
N TRP A 91 -14.91 -6.54 -7.03
CA TRP A 91 -16.08 -5.81 -6.54
C TRP A 91 -17.41 -6.47 -6.87
N ARG A 92 -17.48 -7.22 -7.97
CA ARG A 92 -18.66 -8.04 -8.28
C ARG A 92 -18.79 -9.18 -7.28
N ASP A 93 -17.70 -9.88 -6.98
CA ASP A 93 -17.73 -11.07 -6.14
C ASP A 93 -17.89 -10.73 -4.64
N ARG A 94 -17.48 -9.52 -4.20
CA ARG A 94 -17.79 -9.02 -2.83
C ARG A 94 -19.29 -8.81 -2.56
N ARG A 95 -20.13 -8.66 -3.59
CA ARG A 95 -21.60 -8.44 -3.48
C ARG A 95 -22.43 -9.73 -3.55
N THR A 96 -21.78 -10.89 -3.49
CA THR A 96 -22.46 -12.20 -3.50
C THR A 96 -22.26 -12.96 -2.19
N LEU A 97 -21.74 -12.29 -1.16
CA LEU A 97 -21.47 -12.84 0.18
C LEU A 97 -22.32 -12.19 1.28
N ASP A 98 -23.24 -11.30 0.91
CA ASP A 98 -24.33 -10.71 1.68
C ASP A 98 -25.69 -11.32 1.31
#